data_AF-A0A3M1WS06-F1
#
_entry.id   AF-A0A3M1WS06-F1
#
_cell.length_a   1.000
_cell.length_b   1.000
_cell.length_c   1.000
_cell.angle_alpha   90.00
_cell.angle_beta   90.00
_cell.angle_gamma   90.00
#
_symmetry.space_group_name_H-M   'P 1'
#
loop_
_entity.id
_entity.type
_entity.pdbx_description
1 polymer ?
#
loop_
_entity_poly.entity_id
_entity_poly.type
_entity_poly.pdbx_seq_one_letter_code
_entity_poly.pdbx_strand_id
1 'polypeptide(L)'
;MKRHFALITLLVLTLPVVAVLAGQGEAKKKTIVGELVDSKCYLAMGARGEGHRACAVKCAKMGIPVAIADAKGNTYTIALPAPALAQYQGLQARVTGKVFETSRTIIPMKIEVKKDGRWTEVELPKTMM
;
A
#
# COMPACT_ATOMS: atom_id res chain seq x y z
N MET A 1 11.63 -24.01 -75.10
CA MET A 1 10.81 -23.19 -74.17
C MET A 1 11.21 -23.54 -72.74
N LYS A 2 11.91 -22.60 -72.07
CA LYS A 2 11.74 -22.14 -70.68
C LYS A 2 11.07 -23.18 -69.72
N ARG A 3 11.57 -23.52 -68.54
CA ARG A 3 12.08 -22.72 -67.41
C ARG A 3 12.77 -23.70 -66.44
N HIS A 4 14.07 -23.61 -66.21
CA HIS A 4 14.70 -22.95 -65.06
C HIS A 4 14.12 -23.37 -63.69
N PHE A 5 14.88 -24.17 -62.94
CA PHE A 5 15.71 -23.76 -61.77
C PHE A 5 14.92 -23.91 -60.46
N ALA A 6 15.32 -24.84 -59.60
CA ALA A 6 16.21 -24.63 -58.44
C ALA A 6 15.36 -24.74 -57.16
N LEU A 7 15.49 -25.80 -56.35
CA LEU A 7 16.44 -25.86 -55.22
C LEU A 7 16.71 -24.47 -54.63
N ILE A 8 15.98 -24.11 -53.58
CA ILE A 8 16.24 -23.02 -52.61
C ILE A 8 15.03 -23.03 -51.64
N THR A 9 15.07 -22.86 -50.33
CA THR A 9 16.09 -22.88 -49.28
C THR A 9 15.26 -22.83 -47.99
N LEU A 10 15.69 -23.59 -46.98
CA LEU A 10 15.46 -23.39 -45.54
C LEU A 10 14.80 -22.05 -45.14
N LEU A 11 13.55 -22.07 -44.67
CA LEU A 11 12.97 -20.94 -43.91
C LEU A 11 13.02 -21.26 -42.41
N VAL A 12 14.02 -20.64 -41.80
CA VAL A 12 14.33 -20.59 -40.37
C VAL A 12 13.12 -20.07 -39.58
N LEU A 13 12.53 -20.92 -38.73
CA LEU A 13 11.50 -20.52 -37.77
C LEU A 13 12.14 -20.29 -36.39
N THR A 14 12.90 -19.21 -36.25
CA THR A 14 13.38 -18.77 -34.93
C THR A 14 12.24 -18.06 -34.20
N LEU A 15 11.58 -18.77 -33.27
CA LEU A 15 10.76 -18.13 -32.25
C LEU A 15 11.65 -17.20 -31.41
N PRO A 16 11.35 -15.90 -31.27
CA PRO A 16 11.90 -15.14 -30.18
C PRO A 16 11.16 -15.60 -28.91
N VAL A 17 11.88 -16.33 -28.04
CA VAL A 17 11.47 -16.49 -26.65
C VAL A 17 11.44 -15.09 -26.05
N VAL A 18 10.25 -14.51 -25.94
CA VAL A 18 10.03 -13.28 -25.21
C VAL A 18 10.35 -13.59 -23.76
N ALA A 19 11.55 -13.19 -23.32
CA ALA A 19 11.93 -13.20 -21.93
C ALA A 19 10.99 -12.24 -21.19
N VAL A 20 9.94 -12.80 -20.57
CA VAL A 20 9.18 -12.11 -19.53
C VAL A 20 10.11 -11.96 -18.34
N LEU A 21 10.91 -10.90 -18.34
CA LEU A 21 11.45 -10.34 -17.12
C LEU A 21 10.25 -9.77 -16.37
N ALA A 22 9.61 -10.62 -15.57
CA ALA A 22 8.68 -10.20 -14.54
C ALA A 22 9.46 -9.31 -13.58
N GLY A 23 9.36 -8.00 -13.80
CA GLY A 23 9.86 -6.99 -12.89
C GLY A 23 9.34 -7.32 -11.49
N GLN A 24 10.28 -7.60 -10.59
CA GLN A 24 10.03 -7.63 -9.16
C GLN A 24 9.31 -6.32 -8.84
N GLY A 25 8.03 -6.40 -8.43
CA GLY A 25 7.13 -5.25 -8.39
C GLY A 25 7.79 -4.02 -7.79
N GLU A 26 8.09 -3.03 -8.63
CA GLU A 26 8.57 -1.74 -8.18
C GLU A 26 7.50 -1.16 -7.29
N ALA A 27 7.74 -1.17 -5.98
CA ALA A 27 6.82 -0.59 -5.04
C ALA A 27 6.80 0.93 -5.28
N LYS A 28 5.68 1.38 -5.84
CA LYS A 28 5.47 2.75 -6.30
C LYS A 28 5.24 3.64 -5.08
N LYS A 29 5.84 4.83 -5.11
CA LYS A 29 5.48 5.89 -4.16
C LYS A 29 4.04 6.30 -4.43
N LYS A 30 3.18 6.18 -3.43
CA LYS A 30 1.76 6.55 -3.52
C LYS A 30 1.34 7.29 -2.27
N THR A 31 0.29 8.10 -2.40
CA THR A 31 -0.41 8.71 -1.27
C THR A 31 -1.78 8.06 -1.15
N ILE A 32 -2.03 7.43 -0.01
CA ILE A 32 -3.35 6.88 0.34
C ILE A 32 -4.04 7.88 1.25
N VAL A 33 -5.30 8.18 0.96
CA VAL A 33 -6.14 9.08 1.76
C VAL A 33 -7.29 8.28 2.35
N GLY A 34 -7.51 8.43 3.65
CA GLY A 34 -8.48 7.61 4.35
C GLY A 34 -8.42 7.79 5.86
N GLU A 35 -9.12 6.93 6.58
CA GLU A 35 -9.15 6.93 8.03
C GLU A 35 -8.08 5.99 8.60
N LEU A 36 -7.40 6.41 9.67
CA LEU A 36 -6.57 5.50 10.45
C LEU A 36 -7.45 4.60 11.32
N VAL A 37 -7.34 3.29 11.13
CA VAL A 37 -8.21 2.31 11.78
C VAL A 37 -7.41 1.23 12.51
N ASP A 38 -8.05 0.60 13.49
CA ASP A 38 -7.62 -0.66 14.06
C ASP A 38 -7.76 -1.77 13.01
N SER A 39 -6.65 -2.38 12.60
CA SER A 39 -6.68 -3.38 11.52
C SER A 39 -7.56 -4.58 11.85
N LYS A 40 -7.58 -5.04 13.10
CA LYS A 40 -8.34 -6.23 13.52
C LYS A 40 -9.84 -5.97 13.45
N CYS A 41 -10.31 -4.93 14.12
CA CYS A 41 -11.73 -4.60 14.22
C CYS A 41 -12.29 -4.10 12.88
N TYR A 42 -11.51 -3.35 12.11
CA TYR A 42 -11.94 -2.93 10.78
C TYR A 42 -12.10 -4.12 9.83
N LEU A 43 -11.12 -5.03 9.77
CA LEU A 43 -11.20 -6.19 8.87
C LEU A 43 -12.25 -7.21 9.31
N ALA A 44 -12.49 -7.35 10.61
CA ALA A 44 -13.47 -8.31 11.12
C ALA A 44 -14.92 -7.83 10.98
N MET A 45 -15.18 -6.52 11.17
CA MET A 45 -16.55 -6.00 11.30
C MET A 45 -16.74 -4.57 10.79
N GLY A 46 -15.74 -3.98 10.12
CA GLY A 46 -15.81 -2.62 9.60
C GLY A 46 -15.86 -1.52 10.67
N ALA A 47 -15.44 -1.81 11.90
CA ALA A 47 -15.47 -0.84 13.00
C ALA A 47 -14.51 0.33 12.73
N ARG A 48 -15.02 1.56 12.83
CA ARG A 48 -14.28 2.81 12.59
C ARG A 48 -15.04 4.03 13.13
N GLY A 49 -14.48 5.22 12.96
CA GLY A 49 -15.08 6.49 13.31
C GLY A 49 -14.96 6.82 14.80
N GLU A 50 -15.59 7.93 15.19
CA GLU A 50 -15.52 8.48 16.54
C GLU A 50 -15.97 7.47 17.61
N GLY A 51 -17.05 6.74 17.36
CA GLY A 51 -17.58 5.72 18.27
C GLY A 51 -16.62 4.54 18.54
N HIS A 52 -15.64 4.29 17.65
CA HIS A 52 -14.66 3.22 17.82
C HIS A 52 -13.27 3.72 18.24
N ARG A 53 -13.04 5.04 18.23
CA ARG A 53 -11.72 5.65 18.45
C ARG A 53 -11.08 5.20 19.75
N ALA A 54 -11.80 5.23 20.88
CA ALA A 54 -11.22 4.89 22.18
C ALA A 54 -10.72 3.44 22.25
N CYS A 55 -11.46 2.51 21.65
CA CYS A 55 -11.05 1.11 21.53
C CYS A 55 -9.82 0.98 20.64
N ALA A 56 -9.86 1.59 19.45
CA ALA A 56 -8.76 1.56 18.49
C ALA A 56 -7.45 2.13 19.07
N VAL A 57 -7.52 3.22 19.85
CA VAL A 57 -6.37 3.79 20.56
C VAL A 57 -5.75 2.75 21.51
N LYS A 58 -6.59 2.05 22.29
CA LYS A 58 -6.12 1.03 23.23
C LYS A 58 -5.46 -0.14 22.50
N CYS A 59 -6.06 -0.60 21.41
CA CYS A 59 -5.51 -1.67 20.58
C CYS A 59 -4.17 -1.32 19.95
N ALA A 60 -4.03 -0.12 19.40
CA ALA A 60 -2.77 0.35 18.85
C ALA A 60 -1.66 0.43 19.92
N LYS A 61 -2.00 0.87 21.14
CA LYS A 61 -1.06 0.84 22.29
C LYS A 61 -0.63 -0.58 22.67
N MET A 62 -1.48 -1.58 22.47
CA MET A 62 -1.16 -3.00 22.68
C MET A 62 -0.41 -3.63 21.50
N GLY A 63 -0.12 -2.88 20.43
CA GLY A 63 0.64 -3.36 19.28
C GLY A 63 -0.20 -3.89 18.12
N ILE A 64 -1.53 -3.79 18.16
CA ILE A 64 -2.35 -4.15 17.00
C ILE A 64 -2.03 -3.19 15.85
N PRO A 65 -1.66 -3.68 14.65
CA PRO A 65 -1.26 -2.83 13.55
C PRO A 65 -2.32 -1.80 13.18
N VAL A 66 -1.85 -0.60 12.88
CA VAL A 66 -2.70 0.48 12.35
C VAL A 66 -2.75 0.37 10.84
N ALA A 67 -3.96 0.44 10.28
CA ALA A 67 -4.16 0.51 8.84
C ALA A 67 -4.75 1.86 8.44
N ILE A 68 -4.59 2.23 7.17
CA ILE A 68 -5.36 3.30 6.53
C ILE A 68 -6.46 2.68 5.68
N ALA A 69 -7.72 3.01 5.97
CA ALA A 69 -8.90 2.60 5.21
C ALA A 69 -9.34 3.73 4.27
N ASP A 70 -9.28 3.51 2.96
CA ASP A 70 -9.71 4.49 1.97
C ASP A 70 -11.25 4.64 1.91
N ALA A 71 -11.74 5.58 1.11
CA ALA A 71 -13.17 5.82 0.96
C ALA A 71 -13.96 4.63 0.38
N LYS A 72 -13.28 3.69 -0.29
CA LYS A 72 -13.86 2.46 -0.84
C LYS A 72 -13.79 1.29 0.13
N GLY A 73 -13.16 1.49 1.30
CA GLY A 73 -12.95 0.48 2.32
C GLY A 73 -11.73 -0.41 2.10
N ASN A 74 -10.86 -0.08 1.15
CA ASN A 74 -9.60 -0.81 0.98
C ASN A 74 -8.63 -0.39 2.08
N THR A 75 -7.96 -1.37 2.70
CA THR A 75 -7.00 -1.11 3.78
C THR A 75 -5.56 -1.35 3.38
N TYR A 76 -4.66 -0.45 3.76
CA TYR A 76 -3.22 -0.73 3.77
C TYR A 76 -2.68 -0.67 5.19
N THR A 77 -2.02 -1.74 5.64
CA THR A 77 -1.33 -1.75 6.93
C THR A 77 -0.14 -0.80 6.86
N ILE A 78 0.00 0.08 7.85
CA ILE A 78 1.11 1.02 7.92
C ILE A 78 2.26 0.33 8.64
N ALA A 79 3.39 0.17 7.96
CA ALA A 79 4.59 -0.43 8.52
C ALA A 79 5.30 0.54 9.48
N LEU A 80 4.71 0.74 10.66
CA LEU A 80 5.25 1.47 11.80
C LEU A 80 4.88 0.72 13.09
N PRO A 81 5.65 0.90 14.18
CA PRO A 81 5.19 0.50 15.51
C PRO A 81 3.82 1.11 15.80
N ALA A 82 2.81 0.26 16.01
CA ALA A 82 1.43 0.72 16.21
C ALA A 82 1.26 1.79 17.32
N PRO A 83 2.00 1.75 18.44
CA PRO A 83 1.90 2.80 19.46
C PRO A 83 2.21 4.21 18.95
N ALA A 84 3.07 4.35 17.94
CA ALA A 84 3.40 5.65 17.34
C ALA A 84 2.18 6.31 16.68
N LEU A 85 1.19 5.50 16.27
CA LEU A 85 -0.04 5.98 15.63
C LEU A 85 -1.28 5.94 16.53
N ALA A 86 -1.15 5.50 17.78
CA ALA A 86 -2.30 5.25 18.65
C ALA A 86 -3.18 6.48 18.87
N GLN A 87 -2.60 7.66 19.09
CA GLN A 87 -3.34 8.90 19.33
C GLN A 87 -4.05 9.46 18.07
N TYR A 88 -3.77 8.91 16.89
CA TYR A 88 -4.33 9.37 15.61
C TYR A 88 -5.45 8.47 15.08
N GLN A 89 -5.78 7.38 15.78
CA GLN A 89 -6.87 6.48 15.43
C GLN A 89 -8.19 7.21 15.21
N GLY A 90 -8.92 6.87 14.15
CA GLY A 90 -10.17 7.51 13.76
C GLY A 90 -10.02 8.88 13.07
N LEU A 91 -8.80 9.40 12.92
CA LEU A 91 -8.58 10.62 12.13
C LEU A 91 -8.48 10.30 10.64
N GLN A 92 -8.92 11.25 9.82
CA GLN A 92 -8.56 11.28 8.41
C GLN A 92 -7.06 11.55 8.27
N ALA A 93 -6.41 10.81 7.39
CA ALA A 93 -4.98 10.82 7.16
C ALA A 93 -4.63 10.78 5.67
N ARG A 94 -3.43 11.29 5.36
CA ARG A 94 -2.73 11.10 4.09
C ARG A 94 -1.42 10.40 4.40
N VAL A 95 -1.27 9.17 3.91
CA VAL A 95 -0.06 8.38 4.12
C VAL A 95 0.65 8.29 2.77
N THR A 96 1.78 8.98 2.67
CA THR A 96 2.64 8.95 1.48
C THR A 96 3.81 8.02 1.74
N GLY A 97 4.01 7.05 0.87
CA GLY A 97 5.03 6.03 1.09
C GLY A 97 5.14 5.00 -0.03
N LYS A 98 5.99 4.01 0.21
CA LYS A 98 6.24 2.89 -0.70
C LYS A 98 5.16 1.82 -0.46
N VAL A 99 4.33 1.55 -1.47
CA VAL A 99 3.21 0.60 -1.36
C VAL A 99 3.61 -0.76 -1.92
N PHE A 100 3.32 -1.81 -1.13
CA PHE A 100 3.46 -3.22 -1.49
C PHE A 100 2.07 -3.78 -1.69
N GLU A 101 1.65 -3.93 -2.95
CA GLU A 101 0.27 -4.31 -3.27
C GLU A 101 -0.07 -5.74 -2.82
N THR A 102 0.84 -6.69 -3.00
CA THR A 102 0.65 -8.10 -2.62
C THR A 102 0.39 -8.25 -1.12
N SER A 103 1.17 -7.56 -0.28
CA SER A 103 1.02 -7.60 1.18
C SER A 103 0.07 -6.54 1.73
N ARG A 104 -0.54 -5.72 0.86
CA ARG A 104 -1.46 -4.64 1.26
C ARG A 104 -0.83 -3.75 2.34
N THR A 105 0.44 -3.38 2.16
CA THR A 105 1.24 -2.68 3.18
C THR A 105 1.86 -1.41 2.60
N ILE A 106 1.98 -0.37 3.41
CA ILE A 106 2.68 0.87 3.07
C ILE A 106 3.80 1.14 4.07
N ILE A 107 5.03 1.34 3.57
CA ILE A 107 6.13 1.90 4.36
C ILE A 107 6.01 3.43 4.25
N PRO A 108 5.61 4.13 5.33
CA PRO A 108 5.33 5.56 5.25
C PRO A 108 6.64 6.36 5.21
N MET A 109 6.67 7.35 4.32
CA MET A 109 7.69 8.40 4.28
C MET A 109 7.17 9.70 4.90
N LYS A 110 5.85 9.91 4.81
CA LYS A 110 5.15 11.07 5.38
C LYS A 110 3.74 10.66 5.79
N ILE A 111 3.31 11.10 6.96
CA ILE A 111 1.94 10.95 7.44
C ILE A 111 1.40 12.31 7.83
N GLU A 112 0.27 12.71 7.27
CA GLU A 112 -0.47 13.89 7.67
C GLU A 112 -1.83 13.44 8.22
N VAL A 113 -2.27 14.04 9.32
CA VAL A 113 -3.59 13.77 9.93
C VAL A 113 -4.40 15.06 10.00
N LYS A 114 -5.71 14.96 9.80
CA LYS A 114 -6.62 16.08 9.88
C LYS A 114 -7.11 16.23 11.33
N LYS A 115 -6.65 17.30 12.02
CA LYS A 115 -7.09 17.70 13.36
C LYS A 115 -7.72 19.09 13.27
N ASP A 116 -8.93 19.25 13.80
CA ASP A 116 -9.63 20.54 13.85
C ASP A 116 -9.66 21.26 12.49
N GLY A 117 -9.96 20.50 11.43
CA GLY A 117 -9.99 21.00 10.06
C GLY A 117 -8.62 21.19 9.38
N ARG A 118 -7.50 21.12 10.12
CA ARG A 118 -6.14 21.37 9.62
C ARG A 118 -5.34 20.08 9.45
N TRP A 119 -4.55 20.01 8.39
CA TRP A 119 -3.59 18.93 8.19
C TRP A 119 -2.34 19.19 9.03
N THR A 120 -1.98 18.22 9.87
CA THR A 120 -0.78 18.25 10.70
C THR A 120 0.09 17.05 10.36
N GLU A 121 1.37 17.28 10.13
CA GLU A 121 2.33 16.21 9.91
C GLU A 121 2.63 15.48 11.21
N VAL A 122 2.66 14.14 11.15
CA VAL A 122 3.02 13.26 12.26
C VAL A 122 4.53 13.06 12.24
N GLU A 123 5.18 13.27 13.37
CA GLU A 123 6.60 12.96 13.53
C GLU A 123 6.81 11.43 13.46
N LEU A 124 7.58 11.01 12.46
CA LEU A 124 7.92 9.59 12.27
C LEU A 124 9.14 9.21 13.11
N PRO A 125 9.17 8.01 13.71
CA PRO A 125 10.34 7.53 14.42
C PRO A 125 11.59 7.53 13.50
N LYS A 126 12.69 8.11 13.99
CA LYS A 126 13.95 8.28 13.23
C LYS A 126 14.61 6.96 12.80
N THR A 127 14.20 5.83 13.37
CA THR A 127 14.74 4.50 13.06
C THR A 127 14.34 3.94 11.69
N MET A 128 13.55 4.69 10.91
CA MET A 128 12.98 4.25 9.62
C MET A 128 13.26 5.21 8.45
N MET A 129 14.14 6.20 8.63
CA MET A 129 14.62 7.11 7.58
C MET A 129 16.07 6.80 7.19
#